data_AF-A0A2W1BLB6-F1
#
_entry.id   AF-A0A2W1BLB6-F1
#
_cell.length_a   1.000
_cell.length_b   1.000
_cell.length_c   1.000
_cell.angle_alpha   90.00
_cell.angle_beta   90.00
_cell.angle_gamma   90.00
#
_symmetry.space_group_name_H-M   'P 1'
#
loop_
_entity.id
_entity.type
_entity.pdbx_description
1 polymer ?
#
loop_
_entity_poly.entity_id
_entity_poly.type
_entity_poly.pdbx_seq_one_letter_code
_entity_poly.pdbx_strand_id
1 'polypeptide(L)'
;MASRQIFLQWNVRSVWHKKHDLIFLLNKFKPLACSIAETWLTPSLSFNIPHFNVLRCDRSDGYGGSALLVNNRVPLSTLTLSALDGDMNIVADPFPVSKRVV
;
A
#
# COMPACT_ATOMS: atom_id res chain seq x y z
N MET A 1 3.68 25.35 9.45
CA MET A 1 4.71 24.36 9.06
C MET A 1 4.06 23.32 8.17
N ALA A 2 4.60 23.05 6.97
CA ALA A 2 4.10 21.94 6.17
C ALA A 2 4.44 20.62 6.87
N SER A 3 3.44 19.75 7.07
CA SER A 3 3.66 18.42 7.65
C SER A 3 4.53 17.59 6.71
N ARG A 4 5.52 16.88 7.27
CA ARG A 4 6.33 15.93 6.53
C ARG A 4 5.45 14.75 6.13
N GLN A 5 5.32 14.51 4.83
CA GLN A 5 4.67 13.30 4.32
C GLN A 5 5.68 12.15 4.30
N ILE A 6 5.26 10.97 4.75
CA ILE A 6 6.10 9.77 4.80
C ILE A 6 5.44 8.70 3.95
N PHE A 7 6.23 8.11 3.06
CA PHE A 7 5.87 6.94 2.27
C PHE A 7 6.79 5.80 2.67
N LEU A 8 6.23 4.62 2.91
CA LEU A 8 7.00 3.42 3.25
C LEU A 8 6.93 2.43 2.08
N GLN A 9 8.04 1.76 1.79
CA GLN A 9 8.07 0.64 0.85
C GLN A 9 8.80 -0.53 1.49
N TRP A 10 8.21 -1.71 1.41
CA TRP A 10 8.77 -2.91 2.04
C TRP A 10 8.51 -4.15 1.19
N ASN A 11 9.58 -4.80 0.73
CA ASN A 11 9.50 -6.20 0.34
C ASN A 11 9.50 -7.05 1.61
N VAL A 12 8.33 -7.61 1.94
CA VAL A 12 8.09 -8.27 3.22
C VAL A 12 8.38 -9.76 3.18
N ARG A 13 8.41 -10.39 1.98
CA ARG A 13 8.56 -11.84 1.79
C ARG A 13 7.66 -12.63 2.75
N SER A 14 6.36 -12.62 2.46
CA SER A 14 5.24 -13.04 3.32
C SER A 14 4.90 -12.05 4.44
N VAL A 15 3.74 -11.40 4.30
CA VAL A 15 3.23 -10.41 5.28
C VAL A 15 2.64 -11.08 6.53
N TRP A 16 2.19 -12.33 6.43
CA TRP A 16 1.46 -12.99 7.50
C TRP A 16 2.29 -13.11 8.77
N HIS A 17 3.54 -13.56 8.63
CA HIS A 17 4.48 -13.71 9.75
C HIS A 17 5.06 -12.38 10.25
N LYS A 18 4.85 -11.29 9.51
CA LYS A 18 5.42 -9.97 9.80
C LYS A 18 4.35 -8.91 10.10
N LYS A 19 3.10 -9.34 10.33
CA LYS A 19 1.97 -8.43 10.55
C LYS A 19 2.16 -7.55 11.78
N HIS A 20 2.74 -8.07 12.87
CA HIS A 20 3.02 -7.26 14.06
C HIS A 20 4.07 -6.17 13.79
N ASP A 21 5.15 -6.52 13.08
CA ASP A 21 6.19 -5.57 12.68
C ASP A 21 5.60 -4.50 11.74
N LEU A 22 4.75 -4.90 10.81
CA LEU A 22 4.02 -3.97 9.94
C LEU A 22 3.21 -2.98 10.77
N ILE A 23 2.39 -3.46 11.71
CA ILE A 23 1.57 -2.60 12.58
C ILE A 23 2.46 -1.65 13.39
N PHE A 24 3.58 -2.13 13.93
CA PHE A 24 4.54 -1.31 14.65
C PHE A 24 5.11 -0.19 13.76
N LEU A 25 5.56 -0.51 12.55
CA LEU A 25 6.11 0.47 11.60
C LEU A 25 5.06 1.51 11.20
N LEU A 26 3.82 1.08 10.91
CA LEU A 26 2.72 1.99 10.56
C LEU A 26 2.38 2.94 11.71
N ASN A 27 2.37 2.46 12.95
CA ASN A 27 2.11 3.29 14.13
C ASN A 27 3.27 4.25 14.45
N LYS A 28 4.51 3.79 14.29
CA LYS A 28 5.72 4.57 14.56
C LYS A 28 5.89 5.71 13.58
N PHE A 29 5.76 5.43 12.29
CA PHE A 29 6.05 6.39 11.23
C PHE A 29 4.82 7.13 10.72
N LYS A 30 3.60 6.63 11.01
CA LYS A 30 2.33 7.21 10.55
C LYS A 30 2.38 7.60 9.07
N PRO A 31 2.80 6.67 8.17
CA PRO A 31 2.94 7.00 6.77
C PRO A 31 1.59 7.35 6.16
N LEU A 32 1.66 8.18 5.13
CA LEU A 32 0.53 8.53 4.29
C LEU A 32 0.10 7.32 3.45
N ALA A 33 1.09 6.59 2.92
CA ALA A 33 0.90 5.30 2.29
C ALA A 33 2.09 4.36 2.51
N CYS A 34 1.82 3.06 2.44
CA CYS A 34 2.81 1.98 2.55
C CYS A 34 2.63 0.98 1.41
N SER A 35 3.65 0.83 0.56
CA SER A 35 3.72 -0.19 -0.48
C SER A 35 4.39 -1.45 0.06
N ILE A 36 3.77 -2.60 -0.15
CA ILE A 36 4.26 -3.91 0.28
C ILE A 36 4.39 -4.82 -0.94
N ALA A 37 5.58 -5.35 -1.16
CA ALA A 37 5.86 -6.35 -2.18
C ALA A 37 6.08 -7.73 -1.56
N GLU A 38 5.84 -8.78 -2.35
CA GLU A 38 5.91 -10.17 -1.91
C GLU A 38 5.01 -10.43 -0.70
N THR A 39 3.74 -10.02 -0.79
CA THR A 39 2.76 -10.19 0.28
C THR A 39 2.50 -11.66 0.59
N TRP A 40 2.55 -12.52 -0.44
CA TRP A 40 2.22 -13.94 -0.44
C TRP A 40 0.80 -14.21 0.08
N LEU A 41 -0.09 -13.23 -0.15
CA LEU A 41 -1.51 -13.37 0.14
C LEU A 41 -2.22 -14.00 -1.06
N THR A 42 -3.26 -14.78 -0.77
CA THR A 42 -4.19 -15.30 -1.78
C THR A 42 -5.50 -14.51 -1.72
N PRO A 43 -6.30 -14.49 -2.81
CA PRO A 43 -7.60 -13.81 -2.81
C PRO A 43 -8.57 -14.29 -1.72
N SER A 44 -8.43 -15.54 -1.27
CA SER A 44 -9.22 -16.13 -0.19
C SER A 44 -8.86 -15.64 1.22
N LEU A 45 -7.66 -15.07 1.40
CA LEU A 45 -7.20 -14.59 2.71
C LEU A 45 -7.67 -13.17 2.97
N SER A 46 -8.35 -12.98 4.10
CA SER A 46 -8.69 -11.66 4.61
C SER A 46 -7.44 -10.98 5.20
N PHE A 47 -7.12 -9.78 4.70
CA PHE A 47 -6.01 -8.98 5.20
C PHE A 47 -6.47 -7.53 5.33
N ASN A 48 -6.73 -7.12 6.58
CA ASN A 48 -7.16 -5.78 6.94
C ASN A 48 -6.18 -5.17 7.94
N ILE A 49 -5.92 -3.87 7.78
CA ILE A 49 -5.06 -3.07 8.65
C ILE A 49 -5.87 -1.85 9.12
N PRO A 50 -6.03 -1.64 10.44
CA PRO A 50 -6.81 -0.52 10.96
C PRO A 50 -6.31 0.82 10.45
N HIS A 51 -7.24 1.72 10.08
CA HIS A 51 -6.98 3.08 9.58
C HIS A 51 -6.30 3.17 8.20
N PHE A 52 -6.20 2.04 7.49
CA PHE A 52 -5.70 2.01 6.12
C PHE A 52 -6.71 1.32 5.19
N ASN A 53 -6.89 1.93 4.02
CA ASN A 53 -7.52 1.30 2.86
C ASN A 53 -6.47 0.40 2.24
N VAL A 54 -6.75 -0.90 2.16
CA VAL A 54 -5.80 -1.90 1.65
C VAL A 54 -6.19 -2.27 0.23
N LEU A 55 -5.40 -1.82 -0.73
CA LEU A 55 -5.50 -2.23 -2.13
C LEU A 55 -4.52 -3.38 -2.36
N ARG A 56 -4.97 -4.44 -3.03
CA ARG A 56 -4.18 -5.65 -3.23
C ARG A 56 -4.20 -6.07 -4.68
N CYS A 57 -3.09 -6.64 -5.12
CA CYS A 57 -3.09 -7.58 -6.22
C CYS A 57 -2.43 -8.87 -5.76
N ASP A 58 -3.28 -9.89 -5.63
CA ASP A 58 -2.88 -11.21 -5.17
C ASP A 58 -2.65 -12.14 -6.35
N ARG A 59 -1.79 -13.12 -6.14
CA ARG A 59 -1.59 -14.22 -7.10
C ARG A 59 -2.29 -15.47 -6.57
N SER A 60 -2.84 -16.26 -7.48
CA SER A 60 -3.53 -17.52 -7.14
C SER A 60 -2.59 -18.60 -6.63
N ASP A 61 -1.31 -18.54 -7.01
CA ASP A 61 -0.26 -19.48 -6.59
C ASP A 61 0.22 -19.29 -5.15
N GLY A 62 -0.19 -18.21 -4.47
CA GLY A 62 0.23 -17.90 -3.10
C GLY A 62 1.67 -17.38 -2.98
N TYR A 63 2.34 -17.10 -4.10
CA TYR A 63 3.69 -16.54 -4.13
C TYR A 63 3.67 -15.13 -4.76
N GLY A 64 4.57 -14.26 -4.32
CA GLY A 64 4.62 -12.88 -4.81
C GLY A 64 3.43 -12.03 -4.32
N GLY A 65 2.80 -11.27 -5.22
CA GLY A 65 1.70 -10.35 -4.87
C GLY A 65 2.17 -9.02 -4.26
N SER A 66 1.28 -8.03 -4.28
CA SER A 66 1.56 -6.66 -3.83
C SER A 66 0.36 -6.06 -3.12
N ALA A 67 0.61 -5.15 -2.18
CA ALA A 67 -0.42 -4.34 -1.54
C ALA A 67 0.00 -2.88 -1.41
N LEU A 68 -0.97 -1.97 -1.53
CA LEU A 68 -0.83 -0.57 -1.15
C LEU A 68 -1.78 -0.27 0.00
N LEU A 69 -1.23 0.16 1.11
CA LEU A 69 -1.97 0.59 2.29
C LEU A 69 -2.00 2.11 2.27
N VAL A 70 -3.17 2.71 2.05
CA VAL A 70 -3.35 4.16 2.01
C VAL A 70 -4.07 4.60 3.28
N ASN A 71 -3.53 5.57 4.01
CA ASN A 71 -4.15 6.06 5.24
C ASN A 71 -5.56 6.60 4.95
N ASN A 72 -6.57 6.24 5.74
CA ASN A 72 -7.97 6.62 5.50
C ASN A 72 -8.22 8.13 5.51
N ARG A 73 -7.26 8.93 5.98
CA ARG A 73 -7.29 10.40 5.93
C ARG A 73 -6.98 10.96 4.54
N VAL A 74 -6.51 10.11 3.64
CA VAL A 74 -6.20 10.46 2.25
C VAL A 74 -7.39 10.05 1.38
N PRO A 75 -7.97 10.98 0.60
CA PRO A 75 -8.95 10.62 -0.42
C PRO A 75 -8.30 9.66 -1.42
N LEU A 76 -8.92 8.49 -1.61
CA LEU A 76 -8.42 7.50 -2.56
C LEU A 76 -9.28 7.54 -3.83
N SER A 77 -8.63 7.65 -4.99
CA SER A 77 -9.29 7.46 -6.29
C SER A 77 -8.56 6.41 -7.11
N THR A 78 -9.28 5.40 -7.59
CA THR A 78 -8.69 4.36 -8.44
C THR A 78 -8.68 4.83 -9.89
N LEU A 79 -7.51 4.82 -10.51
CA LEU A 79 -7.35 5.06 -11.94
C LEU A 79 -7.23 3.71 -12.66
N THR A 80 -8.16 3.42 -13.57
CA THR A 80 -8.03 2.28 -14.46
C THR A 80 -7.06 2.64 -15.58
N LEU A 81 -5.92 1.96 -15.63
CA LEU A 81 -5.00 2.06 -16.75
C LEU A 81 -5.44 1.06 -17.82
N SER A 82 -5.36 1.46 -19.10
CA SER A 82 -5.49 0.53 -20.22
C SER A 82 -4.44 -0.56 -20.07
N ALA A 83 -4.86 -1.82 -20.16
CA ALA A 83 -4.03 -2.99 -19.90
C ALA A 83 -2.64 -2.86 -20.53
N LEU A 84 -1.64 -2.59 -19.70
CA LEU A 84 -0.26 -2.97 -19.98
C LEU A 84 -0.21 -4.47 -19.71
N ASP A 85 0.48 -5.23 -20.57
CA ASP A 85 0.60 -6.69 -20.50
C ASP A 85 0.65 -7.19 -19.05
N GLY A 86 -0.14 -8.22 -18.73
CA GLY A 86 -0.67 -8.60 -17.40
C GLY A 86 0.31 -8.90 -16.26
N ASP A 87 1.56 -8.44 -16.37
CA ASP A 87 2.64 -8.60 -15.41
C ASP A 87 2.81 -7.41 -14.46
N MET A 88 2.12 -6.28 -14.68
CA MET A 88 2.34 -5.04 -13.91
C MET A 88 1.08 -4.55 -13.17
N ASN A 89 1.12 -4.63 -11.84
CA ASN A 89 0.08 -4.10 -10.95
C ASN A 89 0.38 -2.66 -10.57
N ILE A 90 -0.38 -1.72 -11.10
CA ILE A 90 -0.21 -0.29 -10.81
C ILE A 90 -1.37 0.17 -9.92
N VAL A 91 -1.01 0.72 -8.77
CA VAL A 91 -1.94 1.46 -7.92
C VAL A 91 -1.39 2.88 -7.80
N ALA A 92 -2.14 3.85 -8.33
CA ALA A 92 -1.77 5.26 -8.32
C ALA A 92 -2.79 6.07 -7.54
N ASP A 93 -2.31 7.03 -6.75
CA ASP A 93 -3.15 7.95 -5.98
C ASP A 93 -2.65 9.39 -6.18
N PRO A 94 -3.49 10.34 -6.63
CA PRO A 94 -3.10 11.74 -6.80
C PRO A 94 -2.95 12.43 -5.44
N PHE A 95 -1.71 12.62 -5.01
CA PHE A 95 -1.41 13.41 -3.82
C PHE A 95 -1.46 14.91 -4.13
N PRO A 96 -2.28 15.71 -3.42
CA PRO A 96 -2.19 17.16 -3.50
C PRO A 96 -0.88 17.62 -2.85
N VAL A 97 0.15 17.81 -3.66
CA VAL A 97 1.36 18.52 -3.24
C VAL A 97 0.98 20.00 -3.15
N SER A 98 0.80 20.51 -1.94
CA SER A 98 0.69 21.95 -1.72
C SER A 98 1.95 22.60 -2.27
N LYS A 99 1.83 23.25 -3.44
CA LYS A 99 2.88 24.11 -3.96
C LYS A 99 3.09 25.20 -2.93
N ARG A 100 4.25 25.21 -2.26
CA ARG A 100 4.71 26.44 -1.63
C ARG A 100 4.93 27.43 -2.76
N VAL A 101 4.02 28.39 -2.86
CA VAL A 101 4.29 29.64 -3.56
C VAL A 101 5.43 30.28 -2.76
N VAL A 102 6.62 30.32 -3.37
CA VAL A 102 7.75 31.13 -2.90
C VAL A 102 7.60 32.48 -3.57
#